data_AF-A0AAV9LA61-F1
#
_entry.id   AF-A0AAV9LA61-F1
#
_cell.length_a   1.000
_cell.length_b   1.000
_cell.length_c   1.000
_cell.angle_alpha   90.00
_cell.angle_beta   90.00
_cell.angle_gamma   90.00
#
_symmetry.space_group_name_H-M   'P 1'
#
loop_
_entity.id
_entity.type
_entity.pdbx_description
1 polymer ?
#
loop_
_entity_poly.entity_id
_entity_poly.type
_entity_poly.pdbx_seq_one_letter_code
_entity_poly.pdbx_strand_id
1 'polypeptide(L)'
;MIKEYSKTHLEEFGIGIHIETIQLITIHNENRMDTILHFSTNIIWFGILSGYSILAKALCLLLVTEFFLGYHSPPGWEFAIRSIYNEVGVVANEQTITILVCILPGYENPREATGHIVCANCHLANKPVEIEVPQAVLPDTVFEAVVRIPYDMQLKQVLANGKKGGLNVEAVLILPEGFELAPPNRISPEMKEKIGNLSFQSYRPNMLTKE
;
A
#
# COMPACT_ATOMS: atom_id res chain seq x y z
N MET A 1 -88.45 16.07 58.75
CA MET A 1 -88.42 15.84 57.30
C MET A 1 -86.96 15.74 56.87
N ILE A 2 -86.33 14.58 57.13
CA ILE A 2 -84.92 14.36 56.80
C ILE A 2 -84.92 13.88 55.35
N LYS A 3 -84.40 14.71 54.44
CA LYS A 3 -84.25 14.38 53.04
C LYS A 3 -83.38 13.14 52.93
N GLU A 4 -83.99 12.04 52.50
CA GLU A 4 -83.35 10.91 51.88
C GLU A 4 -82.75 11.42 50.56
N TYR A 5 -81.67 12.19 50.67
CA TYR A 5 -80.86 12.59 49.52
C TYR A 5 -80.07 11.36 49.12
N SER A 6 -80.81 10.47 48.45
CA SER A 6 -80.39 9.43 47.52
C SER A 6 -78.96 8.94 47.76
N LYS A 7 -78.82 7.93 48.62
CA LYS A 7 -77.59 7.14 48.81
C LYS A 7 -76.98 6.71 47.46
N THR A 8 -77.83 6.46 46.47
CA THR A 8 -77.48 6.17 45.07
C THR A 8 -76.74 7.31 44.36
N HIS A 9 -77.04 8.58 44.64
CA HIS A 9 -76.34 9.73 44.04
C HIS A 9 -74.95 9.97 44.63
N LEU A 10 -74.71 9.56 45.89
CA LEU A 10 -73.39 9.58 46.52
C LEU A 10 -72.52 8.40 46.05
N GLU A 11 -73.13 7.23 45.81
CA GLU A 11 -72.44 6.07 45.22
C GLU A 11 -72.05 6.32 43.75
N GLU A 12 -72.93 6.90 42.93
CA GLU A 12 -72.61 7.30 41.54
C GLU A 12 -71.51 8.37 41.47
N PHE A 13 -71.52 9.33 42.40
CA PHE A 13 -70.48 10.36 42.47
C PHE A 13 -69.10 9.78 42.83
N GLY A 14 -69.04 8.84 43.78
CA GLY A 14 -67.81 8.13 44.12
C GLY A 14 -67.27 7.29 42.96
N ILE A 15 -68.15 6.57 42.26
CA ILE A 15 -67.79 5.78 41.08
C ILE A 15 -67.24 6.68 39.96
N GLY A 16 -67.84 7.85 39.73
CA GLY A 16 -67.37 8.84 38.76
C GLY A 16 -65.95 9.33 39.05
N ILE A 17 -65.67 9.70 40.30
CA ILE A 17 -64.32 10.14 40.73
C ILE A 17 -63.29 9.02 40.55
N HIS A 18 -63.64 7.78 40.88
CA HIS A 18 -62.74 6.64 40.70
C HIS A 18 -62.44 6.37 39.22
N ILE A 19 -63.42 6.51 38.33
CA ILE A 19 -63.24 6.36 36.87
C ILE A 19 -62.33 7.47 36.33
N GLU A 20 -62.57 8.74 36.68
CA GLU A 20 -61.72 9.86 36.27
C GLU A 20 -60.28 9.71 36.80
N THR A 21 -60.13 9.24 38.05
CA THR A 21 -58.80 8.98 38.66
C THR A 21 -58.06 7.87 37.91
N ILE A 22 -58.74 6.78 37.54
CA ILE A 22 -58.15 5.69 36.73
C ILE A 22 -57.76 6.19 35.34
N GLN A 23 -58.58 7.03 34.71
CA GLN A 23 -58.28 7.61 33.40
C GLN A 23 -57.04 8.52 33.46
N LEU A 24 -56.93 9.38 34.48
CA LEU A 24 -55.76 10.24 34.69
C LEU A 24 -54.48 9.43 34.95
N ILE A 25 -54.56 8.36 35.76
CA ILE A 25 -53.42 7.46 35.99
C ILE A 25 -53.03 6.74 34.70
N THR A 26 -54.00 6.30 33.90
CA THR A 26 -53.76 5.64 32.61
C THR A 26 -53.05 6.57 31.63
N ILE A 27 -53.54 7.80 31.48
CA ILE A 27 -52.92 8.83 30.61
C ILE A 27 -51.53 9.22 31.11
N HIS A 28 -51.35 9.39 32.43
CA HIS A 28 -50.03 9.71 32.99
C HIS A 28 -49.02 8.59 32.77
N ASN A 29 -49.43 7.34 32.95
CA ASN A 29 -48.57 6.18 32.71
C ASN A 29 -48.25 6.01 31.22
N GLU A 30 -49.21 6.22 30.33
CA GLU A 30 -49.03 6.16 28.88
C GLU A 30 -48.04 7.23 28.39
N ASN A 31 -48.20 8.48 28.83
CA ASN A 31 -47.27 9.57 28.49
C ASN A 31 -45.85 9.32 29.02
N ARG A 32 -45.72 8.69 30.19
CA ARG A 32 -44.41 8.31 30.76
C ARG A 32 -43.76 7.18 29.98
N MET A 33 -44.54 6.19 29.54
CA MET A 33 -44.07 5.10 28.69
C MET A 33 -43.62 5.62 27.32
N ASP A 34 -44.39 6.52 26.71
CA ASP A 34 -44.05 7.17 25.45
C ASP A 34 -42.73 7.96 25.54
N THR A 35 -42.56 8.75 26.61
CA THR A 35 -41.32 9.49 26.86
C THR A 35 -40.10 8.55 27.01
N ILE A 36 -40.26 7.44 27.73
CA ILE A 36 -39.19 6.43 27.90
C ILE A 36 -38.89 5.76 26.56
N LEU A 37 -39.91 5.44 25.77
CA LEU A 37 -39.75 4.82 24.46
C LEU A 37 -39.00 5.74 23.50
N HIS A 38 -39.36 7.02 23.43
CA HIS A 38 -38.65 8.02 22.63
C HIS A 38 -37.19 8.18 23.06
N PHE A 39 -36.94 8.24 24.37
CA PHE A 39 -35.58 8.35 24.89
C PHE A 39 -34.73 7.11 24.53
N SER A 40 -35.29 5.91 24.67
CA SER A 40 -34.61 4.66 24.30
C SER A 40 -34.34 4.56 22.80
N THR A 41 -35.29 4.96 21.97
CA THR A 41 -35.16 4.98 20.50
C THR A 41 -34.04 5.94 20.08
N ASN A 42 -33.95 7.11 20.71
CA ASN A 42 -32.90 8.09 20.43
C ASN A 42 -31.51 7.59 20.84
N ILE A 43 -31.39 6.88 21.97
CA ILE A 43 -30.13 6.25 22.39
C ILE A 43 -29.70 5.18 21.39
N ILE A 44 -30.63 4.32 20.96
CA ILE A 44 -30.36 3.27 19.96
C ILE A 44 -29.91 3.90 18.64
N TRP A 45 -30.59 4.96 18.17
CA TRP A 45 -30.23 5.68 16.95
C TRP A 45 -28.82 6.27 17.04
N PHE A 46 -28.48 6.91 18.17
CA PHE A 46 -27.15 7.45 18.39
C PHE A 46 -26.06 6.35 18.41
N GLY A 47 -26.35 5.20 19.00
CA GLY A 47 -25.47 4.02 18.98
C GLY A 47 -25.23 3.48 17.57
N ILE A 48 -26.28 3.36 16.76
CA ILE A 48 -26.18 2.89 15.37
C ILE A 48 -25.39 3.90 14.51
N LEU A 49 -25.69 5.19 14.64
CA LEU A 49 -25.02 6.25 13.88
C LEU A 49 -23.53 6.37 14.24
N SER A 50 -23.21 6.32 15.53
CA SER A 50 -21.81 6.34 15.99
C SER A 50 -21.06 5.08 15.57
N GLY A 51 -21.70 3.90 15.64
CA GLY A 51 -21.13 2.64 15.14
C GLY A 51 -20.84 2.69 13.63
N TYR A 52 -21.76 3.20 12.83
CA TYR A 52 -21.56 3.38 11.39
C TYR A 52 -20.42 4.36 11.09
N SER A 53 -20.30 5.45 11.86
CA SER A 53 -19.19 6.41 11.72
C SER A 53 -17.83 5.78 12.03
N ILE A 54 -17.75 4.96 13.08
CA ILE A 54 -16.50 4.27 13.46
C ILE A 54 -16.14 3.21 12.41
N LEU A 55 -17.11 2.41 11.97
CA LEU A 55 -16.90 1.39 10.93
C LEU A 55 -16.48 2.03 9.60
N ALA A 56 -17.13 3.11 9.19
CA ALA A 56 -16.78 3.85 7.98
C ALA A 56 -15.38 4.46 8.07
N LYS A 57 -14.98 5.00 9.24
CA LYS A 57 -13.62 5.49 9.46
C LYS A 57 -12.58 4.37 9.43
N ALA A 58 -12.86 3.23 10.05
CA ALA A 58 -11.97 2.06 10.02
C ALA A 58 -11.82 1.50 8.60
N LEU A 59 -12.92 1.40 7.85
CA LEU A 59 -12.92 0.99 6.45
C LEU A 59 -12.19 2.00 5.55
N CYS A 60 -12.38 3.30 5.79
CA CYS A 60 -11.68 4.36 5.07
C CYS A 60 -10.19 4.34 5.37
N LEU A 61 -9.79 4.14 6.63
CA LEU A 61 -8.39 3.95 6.99
C LEU A 61 -7.82 2.69 6.35
N LEU A 62 -8.56 1.58 6.33
CA LEU A 62 -8.13 0.35 5.67
C LEU A 62 -7.98 0.55 4.15
N LEU A 63 -8.92 1.24 3.50
CA LEU A 63 -8.83 1.61 2.08
C LEU A 63 -7.66 2.56 1.82
N VAL A 64 -7.41 3.54 2.69
CA VAL A 64 -6.27 4.45 2.61
C VAL A 64 -4.97 3.68 2.84
N THR A 65 -4.89 2.75 3.78
CA THR A 65 -3.69 1.94 3.98
C THR A 65 -3.49 0.94 2.84
N GLU A 66 -4.52 0.32 2.29
CA GLU A 66 -4.40 -0.57 1.12
C GLU A 66 -4.05 0.24 -0.14
N PHE A 67 -4.59 1.45 -0.28
CA PHE A 67 -4.20 2.37 -1.33
C PHE A 67 -2.74 2.75 -1.14
N PHE A 68 -2.34 3.38 -0.03
CA PHE A 68 -1.00 3.96 0.18
C PHE A 68 0.12 2.97 0.57
N LEU A 69 -0.17 1.86 1.27
CA LEU A 69 0.79 0.80 1.65
C LEU A 69 0.73 -0.41 0.71
N GLY A 70 -0.38 -0.64 0.00
CA GLY A 70 -0.50 -1.70 -1.01
C GLY A 70 0.17 -1.37 -2.36
N TYR A 71 0.80 -0.21 -2.49
CA TYR A 71 1.62 0.21 -3.63
C TYR A 71 2.98 -0.51 -3.73
N HIS A 72 2.98 -1.84 -3.65
CA HIS A 72 4.12 -2.67 -4.04
C HIS A 72 3.92 -3.34 -5.41
N SER A 73 2.76 -3.15 -6.05
CA SER A 73 2.52 -3.68 -7.39
C SER A 73 2.70 -2.60 -8.47
N PRO A 74 3.51 -2.86 -9.52
CA PRO A 74 3.66 -1.95 -10.67
C PRO A 74 2.33 -1.46 -11.28
N PRO A 75 1.27 -2.30 -11.38
CA PRO A 75 -0.05 -1.84 -11.85
C PRO A 75 -0.72 -0.79 -10.96
N GLY A 76 -0.50 -0.85 -9.63
CA GLY A 76 -1.03 0.13 -8.69
C GLY A 76 -0.40 1.50 -8.89
N TRP A 77 0.93 1.56 -9.08
CA TRP A 77 1.64 2.79 -9.39
C TRP A 77 1.21 3.38 -10.73
N GLU A 78 1.06 2.54 -11.75
CA GLU A 78 0.55 2.96 -13.05
C GLU A 78 -0.82 3.65 -12.93
N PHE A 79 -1.76 3.07 -12.18
CA PHE A 79 -3.08 3.66 -11.94
C PHE A 79 -3.02 4.99 -11.16
N ALA A 80 -2.21 5.07 -10.11
CA ALA A 80 -2.04 6.27 -9.30
C ALA A 80 -1.45 7.43 -10.13
N ILE A 81 -0.40 7.13 -10.92
CA ILE A 81 0.26 8.09 -11.80
C ILE A 81 -0.72 8.57 -12.87
N ARG A 82 -1.46 7.66 -13.53
CA ARG A 82 -2.48 8.02 -14.53
C ARG A 82 -3.56 8.93 -13.93
N SER A 83 -4.02 8.65 -12.71
CA SER A 83 -5.02 9.48 -12.01
C SER A 83 -4.51 10.90 -11.74
N ILE A 84 -3.28 11.05 -11.23
CA ILE A 84 -2.66 12.36 -10.97
C ILE A 84 -2.48 13.16 -12.26
N TYR A 85 -2.00 12.52 -13.33
CA TYR A 85 -1.79 13.18 -14.62
C TYR A 85 -3.10 13.70 -15.22
N ASN A 86 -4.18 12.92 -15.10
CA ASN A 86 -5.52 13.34 -15.53
C ASN A 86 -6.05 14.53 -14.73
N GLU A 87 -5.82 14.58 -13.42
CA GLU A 87 -6.20 15.72 -12.57
C GLU A 87 -5.41 17.00 -12.88
N VAL A 88 -4.11 16.86 -13.18
CA VAL A 88 -3.22 17.99 -13.52
C VAL A 88 -3.34 18.40 -15.00
N GLY A 89 -4.17 17.69 -15.79
CA GLY A 89 -4.42 18.00 -17.20
C GLY A 89 -3.23 17.69 -18.13
N VAL A 90 -2.32 16.82 -17.70
CA VAL A 90 -1.16 16.38 -18.49
C VAL A 90 -1.47 15.01 -19.10
N VAL A 91 -1.36 14.88 -20.42
CA VAL A 91 -1.50 13.56 -21.06
C VAL A 91 -0.34 12.68 -20.63
N ALA A 92 -0.64 11.64 -19.86
CA ALA A 92 0.36 10.66 -19.46
C ALA A 92 0.78 9.83 -20.68
N ASN A 93 2.02 9.99 -21.13
CA ASN A 93 2.63 9.10 -22.12
C ASN A 93 3.00 7.78 -21.43
N GLU A 94 2.79 6.64 -22.10
CA GLU A 94 3.16 5.30 -21.61
C GLU A 94 4.63 5.22 -21.16
N GLN A 95 5.53 5.90 -21.89
CA GLN A 95 6.95 6.01 -21.48
C GLN A 95 7.13 6.78 -20.17
N THR A 96 6.38 7.86 -19.95
CA THR A 96 6.46 8.67 -18.73
C THR A 96 5.94 7.89 -17.53
N ILE A 97 4.84 7.15 -17.71
CA ILE A 97 4.29 6.28 -16.66
C ILE A 97 5.30 5.18 -16.32
N THR A 98 5.84 4.50 -17.34
CA THR A 98 6.83 3.43 -17.15
C THR A 98 8.07 3.92 -16.40
N ILE A 99 8.62 5.07 -16.80
CA ILE A 99 9.79 5.67 -16.14
C ILE A 99 9.47 5.96 -14.67
N LEU A 100 8.31 6.53 -14.37
CA LEU A 100 7.94 6.91 -13.02
C LEU A 100 7.64 5.70 -12.13
N VAL A 101 7.04 4.64 -12.68
CA VAL A 101 6.89 3.32 -12.03
C VAL A 101 8.25 2.65 -11.79
N CYS A 102 9.24 2.84 -12.67
CA CYS A 102 10.58 2.28 -12.49
C CYS A 102 11.44 3.07 -11.46
N ILE A 103 11.11 4.34 -11.18
CA ILE A 103 11.90 5.24 -10.30
C ILE A 103 11.31 5.36 -8.88
N LEU A 104 9.99 5.41 -8.73
CA LEU A 104 9.34 5.75 -7.46
C LEU A 104 9.30 4.59 -6.45
N PRO A 105 8.81 3.39 -6.80
CA PRO A 105 9.06 2.21 -6.00
C PRO A 105 10.45 1.67 -6.33
N GLY A 106 11.45 2.01 -5.52
CA GLY A 106 12.71 1.26 -5.55
C GLY A 106 12.40 -0.22 -5.31
N TYR A 107 12.67 -1.08 -6.30
CA TYR A 107 12.46 -2.52 -6.16
C TYR A 107 13.17 -3.06 -4.91
N GLU A 108 12.50 -3.91 -4.13
CA GLU A 108 13.10 -4.41 -2.90
C GLU A 108 14.19 -5.45 -3.14
N ASN A 109 13.90 -6.35 -4.06
CA ASN A 109 14.80 -7.37 -4.54
C ASN A 109 14.94 -7.19 -6.06
N PRO A 110 16.16 -7.16 -6.61
CA PRO A 110 16.34 -7.05 -8.06
C PRO A 110 15.88 -8.29 -8.82
N ARG A 111 15.60 -9.41 -8.12
CA ARG A 111 15.08 -10.66 -8.67
C ARG A 111 13.68 -10.95 -8.13
N GLU A 112 12.74 -11.12 -9.05
CA GLU A 112 11.38 -11.55 -8.76
C GLU A 112 11.33 -13.05 -8.42
N ALA A 113 10.24 -13.51 -7.80
CA ALA A 113 10.05 -14.93 -7.43
C ALA A 113 10.12 -15.90 -8.62
N THR A 114 9.83 -15.41 -9.83
CA THR A 114 9.93 -16.14 -11.10
C THR A 114 11.39 -16.32 -11.58
N GLY A 115 12.34 -15.63 -10.95
CA GLY A 115 13.71 -15.49 -11.43
C GLY A 115 13.90 -14.38 -12.45
N HIS A 116 12.84 -13.66 -12.82
CA HIS A 116 12.91 -12.48 -13.68
C HIS A 116 13.64 -11.32 -12.98
N ILE A 117 14.45 -10.57 -13.72
CA ILE A 117 15.21 -9.43 -13.20
C ILE A 117 14.46 -8.14 -13.51
N VAL A 118 14.30 -7.27 -12.51
CA VAL A 118 13.46 -6.07 -12.57
C VAL A 118 13.88 -5.08 -13.67
N CYS A 119 15.14 -5.14 -14.14
CA CYS A 119 15.63 -4.36 -15.28
C CYS A 119 14.78 -4.57 -16.54
N ALA A 120 14.23 -5.78 -16.74
CA ALA A 120 13.41 -6.10 -17.91
C ALA A 120 12.01 -5.48 -17.88
N ASN A 121 11.56 -4.94 -16.73
CA ASN A 121 10.32 -4.17 -16.65
C ASN A 121 10.40 -2.83 -17.40
N CYS A 122 11.62 -2.32 -17.65
CA CYS A 122 11.87 -1.08 -18.41
C CYS A 122 12.71 -1.35 -19.68
N HIS A 123 13.70 -2.26 -19.63
CA HIS A 123 14.53 -2.66 -20.78
C HIS A 123 13.93 -3.83 -21.55
N LEU A 124 12.95 -3.53 -22.41
CA LEU A 124 12.13 -4.53 -23.11
C LEU A 124 12.88 -5.33 -24.18
N ALA A 125 14.02 -4.83 -24.68
CA ALA A 125 14.80 -5.50 -25.70
C ALA A 125 15.68 -6.59 -25.08
N ASN A 126 15.61 -7.80 -25.62
CA ASN A 126 16.44 -8.91 -25.18
C ASN A 126 17.79 -8.94 -25.91
N LYS A 127 18.88 -9.01 -25.14
CA LYS A 127 20.26 -9.17 -25.62
C LYS A 127 20.95 -10.23 -24.76
N PRO A 128 21.80 -11.09 -25.35
CA PRO A 128 22.53 -12.08 -24.59
C PRO A 128 23.53 -11.40 -23.64
N VAL A 129 23.71 -11.98 -22.47
CA VAL A 129 24.74 -11.64 -21.49
C VAL A 129 25.43 -12.94 -21.09
N GLU A 130 26.75 -12.91 -20.96
CA GLU A 130 27.54 -14.07 -20.56
C GLU A 130 28.23 -13.78 -19.22
N ILE A 131 28.36 -14.81 -18.39
CA ILE A 131 29.06 -14.74 -17.11
C ILE A 131 30.08 -15.88 -17.02
N GLU A 132 31.33 -15.54 -16.73
CA GLU A 132 32.41 -16.48 -16.48
C GLU A 132 32.82 -16.37 -15.01
N VAL A 133 32.78 -17.48 -14.29
CA VAL A 133 33.24 -17.62 -12.91
C VAL A 133 34.07 -18.90 -12.78
N PRO A 134 35.01 -18.98 -11.82
CA PRO A 134 35.71 -20.22 -11.55
C PRO A 134 34.74 -21.33 -11.15
N GLN A 135 35.03 -22.56 -11.55
CA GLN A 135 34.20 -23.71 -11.19
C GLN A 135 34.07 -23.91 -9.67
N ALA A 136 35.14 -23.61 -8.93
CA ALA A 136 35.19 -23.70 -7.49
C ALA A 136 36.09 -22.61 -6.92
N VAL A 137 35.77 -22.14 -5.72
CA VAL A 137 36.55 -21.17 -4.97
C VAL A 137 36.78 -21.69 -3.56
N LEU A 138 37.98 -21.44 -3.03
CA LEU A 138 38.27 -21.76 -1.64
C LEU A 138 37.60 -20.73 -0.71
N PRO A 139 37.31 -21.09 0.56
CA PRO A 139 36.84 -20.13 1.55
C PRO A 139 37.79 -18.94 1.66
N ASP A 140 37.22 -17.77 1.93
CA ASP A 140 37.96 -16.52 2.14
C ASP A 140 38.95 -16.18 1.02
N THR A 141 38.62 -16.49 -0.24
CA THR A 141 39.46 -16.23 -1.41
C THR A 141 38.82 -15.21 -2.35
N VAL A 142 39.62 -14.30 -2.91
CA VAL A 142 39.17 -13.36 -3.94
C VAL A 142 39.23 -14.04 -5.30
N PHE A 143 38.18 -13.90 -6.10
CA PHE A 143 38.14 -14.41 -7.47
C PHE A 143 37.50 -13.39 -8.43
N GLU A 144 37.72 -13.58 -9.72
CA GLU A 144 37.16 -12.75 -10.78
C GLU A 144 35.83 -13.34 -11.29
N ALA A 145 34.78 -12.52 -11.37
CA ALA A 145 33.56 -12.82 -12.10
C ALA A 145 33.48 -11.90 -13.32
N VAL A 146 33.60 -12.46 -14.52
CA VAL A 146 33.65 -11.70 -15.77
C VAL A 146 32.27 -11.69 -16.40
N VAL A 147 31.65 -10.52 -16.46
CA VAL A 147 30.35 -10.32 -17.13
C VAL A 147 30.60 -9.72 -18.51
N ARG A 148 30.17 -10.39 -19.57
CA ARG A 148 30.26 -9.91 -20.96
C ARG A 148 28.87 -9.51 -21.45
N ILE A 149 28.76 -8.27 -21.94
CA ILE A 149 27.54 -7.72 -22.53
C ILE A 149 27.87 -7.37 -23.99
N PRO A 150 27.79 -8.32 -24.92
CA PRO A 150 28.14 -8.08 -26.32
C PRO A 150 27.12 -7.15 -26.97
N TYR A 151 27.61 -6.08 -27.59
CA TYR A 151 26.82 -5.23 -28.46
C TYR A 151 27.67 -4.71 -29.62
N ASP A 152 26.99 -4.33 -30.70
CA ASP A 152 27.67 -3.75 -31.86
C ASP A 152 28.05 -2.30 -31.55
N MET A 153 29.36 -2.05 -31.39
CA MET A 153 29.91 -0.72 -31.13
C MET A 153 29.77 0.25 -32.31
N GLN A 154 29.47 -0.24 -33.52
CA GLN A 154 29.19 0.61 -34.68
C GLN A 154 27.78 1.21 -34.61
N LEU A 155 26.85 0.54 -33.92
CA LEU A 155 25.50 1.03 -33.73
C LEU A 155 25.44 2.07 -32.63
N LYS A 156 24.68 3.14 -32.90
CA LYS A 156 24.47 4.26 -31.97
C LYS A 156 23.02 4.29 -31.52
N GLN A 157 22.80 4.51 -30.22
CA GLN A 157 21.46 4.72 -29.66
C GLN A 157 21.03 6.18 -29.78
N VAL A 158 19.72 6.42 -29.69
CA VAL A 158 19.17 7.78 -29.56
C VAL A 158 19.30 8.22 -28.11
N LEU A 159 20.04 9.29 -27.87
CA LEU A 159 20.20 9.90 -26.55
C LEU A 159 18.97 10.71 -26.16
N ALA A 160 18.86 11.10 -24.88
CA ALA A 160 17.75 11.92 -24.36
C ALA A 160 17.58 13.27 -25.11
N ASN A 161 18.64 13.79 -25.73
CA ASN A 161 18.60 15.01 -26.54
C ASN A 161 18.20 14.78 -28.01
N GLY A 162 17.82 13.55 -28.38
CA GLY A 162 17.45 13.13 -29.73
C GLY A 162 18.62 12.88 -30.68
N LYS A 163 19.88 13.11 -30.27
CA LYS A 163 21.07 12.84 -31.11
C LYS A 163 21.51 11.37 -30.98
N LYS A 164 22.23 10.88 -31.98
CA LYS A 164 22.84 9.53 -31.94
C LYS A 164 24.14 9.53 -31.14
N GLY A 165 24.29 8.62 -30.18
CA GLY A 165 25.47 8.47 -29.33
C GLY A 165 25.80 7.02 -28.99
N GLY A 166 26.85 6.83 -28.20
CA GLY A 166 27.26 5.52 -27.70
C GLY A 166 26.27 4.93 -26.70
N LEU A 167 26.37 3.61 -26.48
CA LEU A 167 25.62 2.91 -25.44
C LEU A 167 26.45 2.87 -24.16
N ASN A 168 25.76 3.06 -23.04
CA ASN A 168 26.30 2.79 -21.71
C ASN A 168 25.80 1.42 -21.27
N VAL A 169 26.59 0.73 -20.45
CA VAL A 169 26.25 -0.58 -19.90
C VAL A 169 26.28 -0.53 -18.38
N GLU A 170 25.32 -1.22 -17.78
CA GLU A 170 25.21 -1.43 -16.34
C GLU A 170 24.70 -2.86 -16.13
N ALA A 171 25.10 -3.49 -15.03
CA ALA A 171 24.72 -4.85 -14.71
C ALA A 171 24.45 -4.99 -13.21
N VAL A 172 23.47 -5.84 -12.89
CA VAL A 172 23.21 -6.28 -11.52
C VAL A 172 23.72 -7.71 -11.40
N LEU A 173 24.68 -7.94 -10.49
CA LEU A 173 25.19 -9.26 -10.19
C LEU A 173 24.68 -9.70 -8.80
N ILE A 174 23.93 -10.80 -8.77
CA ILE A 174 23.40 -11.37 -7.54
C ILE A 174 24.30 -12.54 -7.15
N LEU A 175 25.04 -12.38 -6.06
CA LEU A 175 25.95 -13.39 -5.53
C LEU A 175 25.24 -14.26 -4.48
N PRO A 176 25.72 -15.50 -4.25
CA PRO A 176 25.24 -16.32 -3.14
C PRO A 176 25.49 -15.66 -1.78
N GLU A 177 24.78 -16.11 -0.77
CA GLU A 177 24.97 -15.65 0.61
C GLU A 177 26.43 -15.81 1.08
N GLY A 178 26.92 -14.79 1.78
CA GLY A 178 28.30 -14.74 2.29
C GLY A 178 29.35 -14.28 1.29
N PHE A 179 28.98 -14.11 0.01
CA PHE A 179 29.84 -13.50 -1.00
C PHE A 179 29.61 -11.99 -1.03
N GLU A 180 30.71 -11.24 -1.08
CA GLU A 180 30.69 -9.79 -1.13
C GLU A 180 31.75 -9.26 -2.09
N LEU A 181 31.66 -7.96 -2.41
CA LEU A 181 32.70 -7.29 -3.17
C LEU A 181 34.01 -7.31 -2.37
N ALA A 182 35.08 -7.80 -2.98
CA ALA A 182 36.38 -7.85 -2.32
C ALA A 182 36.84 -6.46 -1.87
N PRO A 183 37.29 -6.29 -0.62
CA PRO A 183 37.73 -5.00 -0.13
C PRO A 183 39.00 -4.55 -0.88
N PRO A 184 39.21 -3.24 -1.09
CA PRO A 184 40.29 -2.74 -1.96
C PRO A 184 41.71 -3.17 -1.55
N ASN A 185 41.91 -3.50 -0.28
CA ASN A 185 43.19 -3.98 0.26
C ASN A 185 43.51 -5.45 -0.10
N ARG A 186 42.51 -6.22 -0.55
CA ARG A 186 42.66 -7.64 -0.93
C ARG A 186 42.75 -7.88 -2.44
N ILE A 187 42.55 -6.84 -3.24
CA ILE A 187 42.58 -6.92 -4.69
C ILE A 187 44.05 -6.83 -5.15
N SER A 188 44.50 -7.82 -5.93
CA SER A 188 45.84 -7.82 -6.52
C SER A 188 46.01 -6.68 -7.53
N PRO A 189 47.24 -6.18 -7.76
CA PRO A 189 47.47 -5.12 -8.75
C PRO A 189 46.97 -5.47 -10.15
N GLU A 190 47.11 -6.73 -10.56
CA GLU A 190 46.63 -7.25 -11.85
C GLU A 190 45.10 -7.20 -11.96
N MET A 191 44.38 -7.63 -10.92
CA MET A 191 42.91 -7.52 -10.87
C MET A 191 42.45 -6.06 -10.91
N LYS A 192 43.18 -5.17 -10.23
CA LYS A 192 42.85 -3.74 -10.19
C LYS A 192 43.00 -3.08 -11.57
N GLU A 193 43.99 -3.48 -12.36
CA GLU A 193 44.16 -3.02 -13.74
C GLU A 193 42.99 -3.47 -14.63
N LYS A 194 42.55 -4.73 -14.51
CA LYS A 194 41.39 -5.26 -15.25
C LYS A 194 40.07 -4.57 -14.89
N ILE A 195 39.88 -4.25 -13.60
CA ILE A 195 38.71 -3.52 -13.10
C ILE A 195 38.66 -2.10 -13.72
N GLY A 196 39.82 -1.48 -13.93
CA GLY A 196 39.94 -0.16 -14.54
C GLY A 196 39.09 0.88 -13.83
N ASN A 197 38.13 1.47 -14.55
CA ASN A 197 37.25 2.55 -14.06
C ASN A 197 35.84 2.06 -13.69
N LEU A 198 35.65 0.76 -13.49
CA LEU A 198 34.35 0.24 -13.05
C LEU A 198 34.03 0.74 -11.63
N SER A 199 32.79 1.16 -11.45
CA SER A 199 32.23 1.55 -10.16
C SER A 199 31.27 0.48 -9.69
N PHE A 200 31.47 0.01 -8.46
CA PHE A 200 30.60 -0.99 -7.84
C PHE A 200 29.79 -0.33 -6.74
N GLN A 201 28.50 -0.64 -6.70
CA GLN A 201 27.60 -0.19 -5.65
C GLN A 201 26.88 -1.40 -5.09
N SER A 202 26.74 -1.44 -3.77
CA SER A 202 25.84 -2.39 -3.14
C SER A 202 24.41 -1.98 -3.46
N TYR A 203 23.56 -2.95 -3.83
CA TYR A 203 22.15 -2.69 -4.12
C TYR A 203 21.43 -2.07 -2.91
N ARG A 204 21.81 -2.48 -1.69
CA ARG A 204 21.36 -1.88 -0.44
C ARG A 204 22.47 -1.85 0.60
N PRO A 205 22.49 -0.85 1.52
CA PRO A 205 23.49 -0.77 2.58
C PRO A 205 23.49 -1.98 3.54
N ASN A 206 22.38 -2.72 3.65
CA ASN A 206 22.22 -3.86 4.57
C ASN A 206 21.85 -5.17 3.85
N MET A 207 22.18 -5.35 2.57
CA MET A 207 21.87 -6.60 1.84
C MET A 207 22.83 -7.77 2.14
N LEU A 208 23.49 -7.75 3.30
CA LEU A 208 24.08 -8.94 3.90
C LEU A 208 22.95 -9.73 4.56
N THR A 209 22.25 -10.49 3.72
CA THR A 209 21.32 -11.59 3.99
C THR A 209 20.62 -11.62 5.36
N LYS A 210 19.29 -11.41 5.31
CA LYS A 210 18.34 -12.16 6.13
C LYS A 210 17.20 -12.59 5.22
N GLU A 211 17.23 -13.84 4.78
CA GLU A 211 16.00 -14.62 4.69
C GLU A 211 15.72 -15.25 6.07
#